data_AF-A0A0E0ATW7-F1
#
_entry.id   AF-A0A0E0ATW7-F1
#
_cell.length_a   1.000
_cell.length_b   1.000
_cell.length_c   1.000
_cell.angle_alpha   90.00
_cell.angle_beta   90.00
_cell.angle_gamma   90.00
#
_symmetry.space_group_name_H-M   'P 1'
#
loop_
_entity.id
_entity.type
_entity.pdbx_description
1 polymer ?
#
loop_
_entity_poly.entity_id
_entity_poly.type
_entity_poly.pdbx_seq_one_letter_code
_entity_poly.pdbx_strand_id
1 'polypeptide(L)'
;MEEYLANMKTLRSYMSDLEEEATKRSAEEQRQRTAIDAHGADLAQVRAQTKQASEESEQLSKARAELCVEISEKQGRIATLEIECATLKQEWLGAFKLKVEASQSKQNLQGQSYGILNSCGSLDKGNDIGSKQGELRIQLESTKHKIDEIKEKQSALLTEISESKQVIEQEKNAISGFLAPLQQMDMKSLEEEHKALQADKAGEIEYFQSLEERTNEMKGVSDAVKCRCGLEYKVELGGEAMDLS
;
A
#
# COMPACT_ATOMS: atom_id res chain seq x y z
N MET A 1 75.48 28.11 -29.58
CA MET A 1 75.47 27.46 -28.25
C MET A 1 74.35 28.00 -27.37
N GLU A 2 74.11 29.31 -27.35
CA GLU A 2 73.01 29.94 -26.57
C GLU A 2 71.60 29.50 -26.97
N GLU A 3 71.32 29.39 -28.27
CA GLU A 3 70.02 28.94 -28.79
C GLU A 3 69.65 27.53 -28.34
N TYR A 4 70.63 26.61 -28.33
CA TYR A 4 70.44 25.25 -27.79
C TYR A 4 70.09 25.27 -26.30
N LEU A 5 70.77 26.12 -25.51
CA LEU A 5 70.48 26.26 -24.08
C LEU A 5 69.11 26.88 -23.83
N ALA A 6 68.68 27.84 -24.66
CA ALA A 6 67.32 28.39 -24.61
C ALA A 6 66.27 27.32 -24.90
N ASN A 7 66.45 26.53 -25.97
CA ASN A 7 65.54 25.43 -26.32
C ASN A 7 65.44 24.38 -25.21
N MET A 8 66.55 24.00 -24.58
CA MET A 8 66.55 23.04 -23.46
C MET A 8 65.81 23.57 -22.22
N LYS A 9 65.87 24.88 -21.95
CA LYS A 9 65.09 25.50 -20.86
C LYS A 9 63.59 25.49 -21.17
N THR A 10 63.21 25.84 -22.40
CA THR A 10 61.82 25.80 -22.85
C THR A 10 61.24 24.39 -22.76
N LEU A 11 61.98 23.38 -23.23
CA LEU A 11 61.55 21.99 -23.16
C LEU A 11 61.34 21.53 -21.70
N ARG A 12 62.26 21.91 -20.80
CA ARG A 12 62.13 21.59 -19.37
C ARG A 12 60.93 22.26 -18.72
N SER A 13 60.66 23.53 -19.04
CA SER A 13 59.47 24.23 -18.57
C SER A 13 58.21 23.51 -19.04
N TYR A 14 58.12 23.23 -20.34
CA TYR A 14 56.98 22.52 -20.93
C TYR A 14 56.76 21.13 -20.31
N MET A 15 57.84 20.36 -20.07
CA MET A 15 57.74 19.08 -19.37
C MET A 15 57.20 19.24 -17.94
N SER A 16 57.65 20.27 -17.22
CA SER A 16 57.19 20.53 -15.84
C SER A 16 55.70 20.89 -15.82
N ASP A 17 55.26 21.74 -16.77
CA ASP A 17 53.85 22.13 -16.91
C ASP A 17 52.97 20.91 -17.27
N LEU A 18 53.47 20.02 -18.14
CA LEU A 18 52.77 18.77 -18.48
C LEU A 18 52.67 17.81 -17.29
N GLU A 19 53.72 17.68 -16.49
CA GLU A 19 53.72 16.87 -15.27
C GLU A 19 52.70 17.42 -14.26
N GLU A 20 52.67 18.74 -14.05
CA GLU A 20 51.68 19.39 -13.18
C GLU A 20 50.24 19.13 -13.67
N GLU A 21 49.97 19.35 -14.96
CA GLU A 21 48.65 19.06 -15.54
C GLU A 21 48.26 17.58 -15.48
N ALA A 22 49.22 16.66 -15.57
CA ALA A 22 48.97 15.23 -15.38
C ALA A 22 48.56 14.90 -13.94
N THR A 23 49.24 15.49 -12.95
CA THR A 23 48.88 15.29 -11.53
C THR A 23 47.51 15.86 -11.19
N LYS A 24 47.17 17.03 -11.73
CA LYS A 24 45.86 17.66 -11.55
C LYS A 24 44.73 16.83 -12.16
N ARG A 25 44.92 16.32 -13.38
CA ARG A 25 43.95 15.40 -14.02
C ARG A 25 43.77 14.12 -13.23
N SER A 26 44.86 13.50 -12.76
CA SER A 26 44.79 12.29 -11.93
C SER A 26 44.01 12.52 -10.62
N ALA A 27 44.22 13.66 -9.95
CA ALA A 27 43.48 14.00 -8.74
C ALA A 27 41.98 14.22 -9.00
N GLU A 28 41.63 14.87 -10.12
CA GLU A 28 40.23 15.08 -10.51
C GLU A 28 39.55 13.77 -10.91
N GLU A 29 40.22 12.87 -11.64
CA GLU A 29 39.70 11.53 -11.97
C GLU A 29 39.41 10.72 -10.70
N GLN A 30 40.33 10.73 -9.72
CA GLN A 30 40.10 10.03 -8.45
C GLN A 30 38.91 10.60 -7.66
N ARG A 31 38.73 11.93 -7.71
CA ARG A 31 37.58 12.60 -7.11
C ARG A 31 36.28 12.17 -7.78
N GLN A 32 36.27 12.10 -9.11
CA GLN A 32 35.11 11.66 -9.87
C GLN A 32 34.77 10.19 -9.61
N ARG A 33 35.77 9.30 -9.54
CA ARG A 33 35.57 7.89 -9.16
C ARG A 33 34.88 7.76 -7.80
N THR A 34 35.40 8.45 -6.80
CA THR A 34 34.82 8.44 -5.45
C THR A 34 33.37 8.96 -5.43
N ALA A 35 33.05 9.95 -6.27
CA ALA A 35 31.69 10.47 -6.39
C ALA A 35 30.75 9.48 -7.10
N ILE A 36 31.23 8.79 -8.14
CA ILE A 36 30.49 7.72 -8.82
C ILE A 36 30.18 6.59 -7.84
N ASP A 37 31.19 6.17 -7.08
CA ASP A 37 31.08 5.13 -6.03
C ASP A 37 30.05 5.49 -4.93
N ALA A 38 30.01 6.76 -4.53
CA ALA A 38 29.01 7.21 -3.57
C ALA A 38 27.60 7.16 -4.18
N HIS A 39 27.46 7.54 -5.44
CA HIS A 39 26.18 7.58 -6.12
C HIS A 39 25.60 6.21 -6.44
N GLY A 40 26.40 5.21 -6.83
CA GLY A 40 25.84 3.87 -7.01
C GLY A 40 25.43 3.26 -5.67
N ALA A 41 26.12 3.58 -4.56
CA ALA A 41 25.73 3.09 -3.24
C ALA A 41 24.35 3.64 -2.85
N ASP A 42 24.13 4.94 -3.10
CA ASP A 42 22.82 5.58 -2.94
C ASP A 42 21.76 4.93 -3.86
N LEU A 43 22.10 4.64 -5.13
CA LEU A 43 21.19 3.97 -6.06
C LEU A 43 20.84 2.54 -5.61
N ALA A 44 21.80 1.79 -5.08
CA ALA A 44 21.58 0.46 -4.53
C ALA A 44 20.62 0.51 -3.33
N GLN A 45 20.79 1.51 -2.46
CA GLN A 45 19.88 1.75 -1.34
C GLN A 45 18.46 2.10 -1.84
N VAL A 46 18.33 3.02 -2.79
CA VAL A 46 17.02 3.41 -3.36
C VAL A 46 16.34 2.22 -4.02
N ARG A 47 17.07 1.36 -4.73
CA ARG A 47 16.54 0.11 -5.31
C ARG A 47 16.01 -0.83 -4.22
N ALA A 48 16.76 -1.02 -3.13
CA ALA A 48 16.34 -1.86 -2.01
C ALA A 48 15.06 -1.31 -1.34
N GLN A 49 15.01 -0.01 -1.07
CA GLN A 49 13.84 0.67 -0.52
C GLN A 49 12.62 0.57 -1.45
N THR A 50 12.82 0.74 -2.75
CA THR A 50 11.75 0.62 -3.76
C THR A 50 11.17 -0.79 -3.78
N LYS A 51 12.05 -1.81 -3.71
CA LYS A 51 11.61 -3.21 -3.65
C LYS A 51 10.78 -3.46 -2.39
N GLN A 52 11.28 -3.04 -1.23
CA GLN A 52 10.54 -3.17 0.03
C GLN A 52 9.17 -2.48 -0.03
N ALA A 53 9.10 -1.25 -0.52
CA ALA A 53 7.85 -0.51 -0.65
C ALA A 53 6.85 -1.21 -1.58
N SER A 54 7.33 -1.84 -2.66
CA SER A 54 6.47 -2.62 -3.56
C SER A 54 5.87 -3.86 -2.88
N GLU A 55 6.67 -4.56 -2.05
CA GLU A 55 6.22 -5.73 -1.29
C GLU A 55 5.20 -5.34 -0.21
N GLU A 56 5.45 -4.24 0.51
CA GLU A 56 4.52 -3.68 1.49
C GLU A 56 3.19 -3.25 0.84
N SER A 57 3.24 -2.61 -0.33
CA SER A 57 2.04 -2.23 -1.09
C SER A 57 1.23 -3.45 -1.53
N GLU A 58 1.87 -4.55 -1.95
CA GLU A 58 1.18 -5.78 -2.32
C GLU A 58 0.48 -6.41 -1.10
N GLN A 59 1.13 -6.43 0.06
CA GLN A 59 0.54 -6.93 1.30
C GLN A 59 -0.66 -6.09 1.73
N LEU A 60 -0.56 -4.76 1.68
CA LEU A 60 -1.67 -3.86 1.98
C LEU A 60 -2.85 -4.06 1.02
N SER A 61 -2.58 -4.29 -0.28
CA SER A 61 -3.61 -4.59 -1.26
C SER A 61 -4.38 -5.88 -0.93
N LYS A 62 -3.66 -6.94 -0.51
CA LYS A 62 -4.27 -8.20 -0.06
C LYS A 62 -5.14 -8.00 1.19
N ALA A 63 -4.60 -7.32 2.21
CA ALA A 63 -5.36 -7.02 3.43
C ALA A 63 -6.61 -6.19 3.15
N ARG A 64 -6.53 -5.21 2.25
CA ARG A 64 -7.68 -4.41 1.81
C ARG A 64 -8.73 -5.26 1.11
N ALA A 65 -8.33 -6.20 0.25
CA ALA A 65 -9.26 -7.09 -0.44
C ALA A 65 -10.02 -7.98 0.55
N GLU A 66 -9.33 -8.54 1.55
CA GLU A 66 -9.94 -9.34 2.63
C GLU A 66 -10.97 -8.53 3.43
N LEU A 67 -10.61 -7.30 3.80
CA LEU A 67 -11.50 -6.40 4.55
C LEU A 67 -12.75 -6.01 3.74
N CYS A 68 -12.63 -5.79 2.43
CA CYS A 68 -13.78 -5.55 1.54
C CYS A 68 -14.77 -6.72 1.52
N VAL A 69 -14.28 -7.96 1.56
CA VAL A 69 -15.13 -9.15 1.66
C VAL A 69 -15.86 -9.15 3.01
N GLU A 70 -15.14 -8.93 4.11
CA GLU A 70 -15.75 -8.91 5.46
C GLU A 70 -16.80 -7.80 5.61
N ILE A 71 -16.57 -6.61 5.04
CA ILE A 71 -17.56 -5.53 5.01
C ILE A 71 -18.82 -5.97 4.26
N SER A 72 -18.65 -6.58 3.08
CA SER A 72 -19.78 -7.02 2.25
C SER A 72 -20.62 -8.07 2.97
N GLU A 73 -19.99 -9.02 3.66
CA GLU A 73 -20.68 -10.00 4.50
C GLU A 73 -21.46 -9.35 5.64
N LYS A 74 -20.84 -8.38 6.35
CA LYS A 74 -21.50 -7.66 7.44
C LYS A 74 -22.68 -6.84 6.95
N GLN A 75 -22.54 -6.15 5.81
CA GLN A 75 -23.64 -5.42 5.16
C GLN A 75 -24.79 -6.35 4.80
N GLY A 76 -24.49 -7.54 4.28
CA GLY A 76 -25.50 -8.58 4.01
C GLY A 76 -26.28 -8.98 5.27
N ARG A 77 -25.58 -9.23 6.38
CA ARG A 77 -26.20 -9.58 7.67
C ARG A 77 -27.07 -8.44 8.21
N ILE A 78 -26.63 -7.18 8.10
CA ILE A 78 -27.42 -6.02 8.51
C ILE A 78 -28.71 -5.95 7.71
N ALA A 79 -28.65 -6.09 6.38
CA ALA A 79 -29.83 -6.07 5.53
C ALA A 79 -30.82 -7.19 5.90
N THR A 80 -30.34 -8.39 6.22
CA THR A 80 -31.20 -9.49 6.72
C THR A 80 -31.89 -9.11 8.03
N LEU A 81 -31.15 -8.56 9.00
CA LEU A 81 -31.71 -8.15 10.30
C LEU A 81 -32.72 -7.01 10.18
N GLU A 82 -32.51 -6.07 9.24
CA GLU A 82 -33.47 -4.99 8.96
C GLU A 82 -34.81 -5.53 8.44
N ILE A 83 -34.76 -6.54 7.56
CA ILE A 83 -35.94 -7.24 7.05
C ILE A 83 -36.66 -8.00 8.18
N GLU A 84 -35.92 -8.70 9.04
CA GLU A 84 -36.47 -9.40 10.19
C GLU A 84 -37.14 -8.44 11.18
N CYS A 85 -36.49 -7.32 11.50
CA CYS A 85 -37.06 -6.27 12.35
C CYS A 85 -38.34 -5.67 11.75
N ALA A 86 -38.37 -5.42 10.44
CA ALA A 86 -39.56 -4.92 9.75
C ALA A 86 -40.72 -5.94 9.83
N THR A 87 -40.41 -7.23 9.62
CA THR A 87 -41.37 -8.34 9.72
C THR A 87 -41.94 -8.44 11.14
N LEU A 88 -41.08 -8.47 12.16
CA LEU A 88 -41.50 -8.52 13.56
C LEU A 88 -42.36 -7.32 13.96
N LYS A 89 -42.02 -6.12 13.47
CA LYS A 89 -42.82 -4.91 13.70
C LYS A 89 -44.22 -5.01 13.08
N GLN A 90 -44.33 -5.55 11.87
CA GLN A 90 -45.61 -5.80 11.20
C GLN A 90 -46.45 -6.83 11.98
N GLU A 91 -45.86 -7.95 12.39
CA GLU A 91 -46.53 -8.99 13.18
C GLU A 91 -47.05 -8.46 14.51
N TRP A 92 -46.21 -7.69 15.23
CA TRP A 92 -46.59 -7.09 16.50
C TRP A 92 -47.76 -6.11 16.36
N LEU A 93 -47.72 -5.24 15.34
CA LEU A 93 -48.82 -4.31 15.05
C LEU A 93 -50.12 -5.06 14.70
N GLY A 94 -50.03 -6.14 13.92
CA GLY A 94 -51.17 -7.00 13.59
C GLY A 94 -51.79 -7.66 14.83
N ALA A 95 -50.96 -8.25 15.69
CA ALA A 95 -51.40 -8.87 16.94
C ALA A 95 -52.00 -7.85 17.92
N PHE A 96 -51.42 -6.65 18.01
CA PHE A 96 -51.94 -5.56 18.83
C PHE A 96 -53.33 -5.11 18.35
N LYS A 97 -53.51 -4.96 17.04
CA LYS A 97 -54.80 -4.58 16.44
C LYS A 97 -55.91 -5.58 16.77
N LEU A 98 -55.64 -6.88 16.59
CA LEU A 98 -56.58 -7.95 16.95
C LEU A 98 -56.99 -7.92 18.43
N LYS A 99 -56.04 -7.59 19.31
CA LYS A 99 -56.29 -7.54 20.77
C LYS A 99 -57.12 -6.32 21.19
N VAL A 100 -56.95 -5.18 20.52
CA VAL A 100 -57.78 -3.98 20.72
C VAL A 100 -59.21 -4.23 20.23
N GLU A 101 -59.38 -4.83 19.05
CA GLU A 101 -60.69 -5.16 18.47
C GLU A 101 -61.45 -6.18 19.34
N ALA A 102 -60.76 -7.20 19.87
CA ALA A 102 -61.33 -8.17 20.81
C ALA A 102 -61.77 -7.54 22.16
N SER A 103 -61.14 -6.43 22.56
CA SER A 103 -61.45 -5.72 23.81
C SER A 103 -62.64 -4.77 23.67
N GLN A 104 -62.79 -4.11 22.50
CA GLN A 104 -63.96 -3.27 22.19
C GLN A 104 -65.24 -4.09 21.98
N SER A 105 -65.12 -5.33 21.48
CA SER A 105 -66.27 -6.25 21.36
C SER A 105 -66.85 -6.67 22.73
N LYS A 106 -66.06 -6.64 23.81
CA LYS A 106 -66.49 -7.04 25.17
C LYS A 106 -67.16 -5.94 26.00
N GLN A 107 -67.08 -4.66 25.60
CA GLN A 107 -67.73 -3.56 26.35
C GLN A 107 -69.19 -3.29 25.95
N ASN A 108 -69.76 -4.09 25.04
CA ASN A 108 -71.15 -3.89 24.58
C ASN A 108 -72.17 -4.89 25.16
N LEU A 109 -71.79 -5.76 26.10
CA LEU A 109 -72.70 -6.70 26.76
C LEU A 109 -72.20 -7.05 28.17
N GLN A 110 -72.60 -6.28 29.20
CA GLN A 110 -73.00 -6.88 30.48
C GLN A 110 -73.63 -5.86 31.44
N GLY A 111 -74.95 -5.91 31.53
CA GLY A 111 -75.68 -5.56 32.74
C GLY A 111 -75.61 -6.70 33.76
N GLN A 112 -75.49 -6.31 35.03
CA GLN A 112 -76.14 -6.85 36.23
C GLN A 112 -76.14 -8.38 36.49
N SER A 113 -75.52 -8.81 37.59
CA SER A 113 -76.21 -9.30 38.81
C SER A 113 -75.35 -10.20 39.71
N TYR A 114 -75.68 -10.16 41.00
CA TYR A 114 -75.11 -10.77 42.20
C TYR A 114 -74.99 -12.31 42.22
N GLY A 115 -74.07 -12.81 43.06
CA GLY A 115 -74.14 -14.17 43.63
C GLY A 115 -72.85 -14.66 44.29
N ILE A 116 -72.81 -14.67 45.62
CA ILE A 116 -71.75 -15.27 46.48
C ILE A 116 -72.02 -16.78 46.63
N LEU A 117 -71.02 -17.67 46.43
CA LEU A 117 -70.55 -18.64 47.44
C LEU A 117 -69.37 -19.53 46.95
N ASN A 118 -68.25 -19.42 47.68
CA ASN A 118 -67.34 -20.45 48.21
C ASN A 118 -67.05 -21.78 47.46
N SER A 119 -65.77 -22.08 47.23
CA SER A 119 -65.07 -23.24 47.86
C SER A 119 -63.57 -23.26 47.53
N CYS A 120 -62.79 -23.61 48.55
CA CYS A 120 -61.34 -23.82 48.64
C CYS A 120 -60.79 -24.87 47.67
N GLY A 121 -59.52 -24.71 47.25
CA GLY A 121 -58.80 -25.71 46.46
C GLY A 121 -57.32 -25.36 46.19
N SER A 122 -56.48 -25.59 47.19
CA SER A 122 -55.06 -26.01 47.18
C SER A 122 -53.97 -25.19 46.46
N LEU A 123 -52.92 -24.93 47.26
CA LEU A 123 -51.53 -24.70 46.88
C LEU A 123 -51.05 -25.60 45.74
N ASP A 124 -50.36 -25.02 44.76
CA ASP A 124 -48.91 -25.18 44.61
C ASP A 124 -48.34 -24.11 43.65
N LYS A 125 -47.51 -23.20 44.17
CA LYS A 125 -46.76 -22.18 43.40
C LYS A 125 -45.30 -22.26 43.82
N GLY A 126 -44.65 -23.35 43.42
CA GLY A 126 -43.20 -23.53 43.57
C GLY A 126 -42.48 -23.49 42.22
N ASN A 127 -41.59 -22.50 42.06
CA ASN A 127 -40.34 -22.52 41.27
C ASN A 127 -40.22 -22.16 39.77
N ASP A 128 -41.26 -21.87 38.98
CA ASP A 128 -41.03 -21.59 37.54
C ASP A 128 -40.75 -20.11 37.17
N ILE A 129 -41.04 -19.15 38.07
CA ILE A 129 -40.93 -17.71 37.75
C ILE A 129 -39.50 -17.18 37.90
N GLY A 130 -38.72 -17.72 38.85
CA GLY A 130 -37.33 -17.27 39.09
C GLY A 130 -36.37 -17.65 37.97
N SER A 131 -36.58 -18.83 37.35
CA SER A 131 -35.74 -19.33 36.25
C SER A 131 -35.88 -18.48 34.97
N LYS A 132 -37.12 -18.14 34.60
CA LYS A 132 -37.41 -17.32 33.40
C LYS A 132 -36.94 -15.87 33.54
N GLN A 133 -36.98 -15.31 34.75
CA GLN A 133 -36.50 -13.96 35.01
C GLN A 133 -34.97 -13.86 34.98
N GLY A 134 -34.26 -14.91 35.40
CA GLY A 134 -32.80 -15.01 35.29
C GLY A 134 -32.33 -15.11 33.84
N GLU A 135 -32.98 -15.96 33.04
CA GLU A 135 -32.69 -16.14 31.61
C GLU A 135 -32.85 -14.83 30.82
N LEU A 136 -33.97 -14.11 31.02
CA LEU A 136 -34.21 -12.82 30.37
C LEU A 136 -33.18 -11.76 30.76
N ARG A 137 -32.65 -11.80 32.00
CA ARG A 137 -31.59 -10.88 32.44
C ARG A 137 -30.28 -11.16 31.71
N ILE A 138 -29.91 -12.43 31.53
CA ILE A 138 -28.69 -12.83 30.81
C ILE A 138 -28.80 -12.43 29.34
N GLN A 139 -29.96 -12.64 28.71
CA GLN A 139 -30.19 -12.21 27.32
C GLN A 139 -30.15 -10.67 27.18
N LEU A 140 -30.70 -9.93 28.15
CA LEU A 140 -30.64 -8.48 28.16
C LEU A 140 -29.20 -7.95 28.29
N GLU A 141 -28.38 -8.55 29.16
CA GLU A 141 -26.97 -8.15 29.26
C GLU A 141 -26.17 -8.55 28.01
N SER A 142 -26.42 -9.73 27.44
CA SER A 142 -25.79 -10.17 26.19
C SER A 142 -26.13 -9.24 25.03
N THR A 143 -27.39 -8.85 24.89
CA THR A 143 -27.83 -7.90 23.84
C THR A 143 -27.28 -6.50 24.07
N LYS A 144 -27.22 -6.04 25.32
CA LYS A 144 -26.57 -4.76 25.66
C LYS A 144 -25.10 -4.75 25.26
N HIS A 145 -24.35 -5.82 25.57
CA HIS A 145 -22.95 -5.94 25.19
C HIS A 145 -22.76 -5.90 23.66
N LYS A 146 -23.60 -6.62 22.91
CA LYS A 146 -23.58 -6.59 21.43
C LYS A 146 -23.87 -5.18 20.88
N ILE A 147 -24.78 -4.42 21.50
CA ILE A 147 -25.07 -3.04 21.10
C ILE A 147 -23.84 -2.14 21.31
N ASP A 148 -23.15 -2.29 22.43
CA ASP A 148 -21.96 -1.49 22.73
C ASP A 148 -20.81 -1.84 21.76
N GLU A 149 -20.62 -3.12 21.42
CA GLU A 149 -19.67 -3.57 20.39
C GLU A 149 -20.01 -2.99 18.99
N ILE A 150 -21.29 -2.95 18.63
CA ILE A 150 -21.75 -2.33 17.37
C ILE A 150 -21.45 -0.83 17.35
N LYS A 151 -21.68 -0.13 18.47
CA LYS A 151 -21.39 1.31 18.57
C LYS A 151 -19.90 1.59 18.42
N GLU A 152 -19.04 0.78 19.03
CA GLU A 152 -17.60 0.91 18.90
C GLU A 152 -17.15 0.71 17.45
N LYS A 153 -17.66 -0.33 16.78
CA LYS A 153 -17.40 -0.57 15.35
C LYS A 153 -17.92 0.56 14.46
N GLN A 154 -19.08 1.14 14.79
CA GLN A 154 -19.63 2.30 14.07
C GLN A 154 -18.72 3.54 14.21
N SER A 155 -18.21 3.80 15.41
CA SER A 155 -17.26 4.89 15.64
C SER A 155 -15.94 4.66 14.87
N ALA A 156 -15.43 3.44 14.84
CA ALA A 156 -14.22 3.09 14.08
C ALA A 156 -14.41 3.31 12.57
N LEU A 157 -15.52 2.84 12.00
CA LEU A 157 -15.85 3.04 10.58
C LEU A 157 -16.00 4.52 10.22
N LEU A 158 -16.59 5.34 11.10
CA LEU A 158 -16.71 6.78 10.87
C LEU A 158 -15.33 7.46 10.78
N THR A 159 -14.38 7.04 11.61
CA THR A 159 -13.00 7.54 11.55
C THR A 159 -12.33 7.13 10.23
N GLU A 160 -12.43 5.85 9.83
CA GLU A 160 -11.84 5.34 8.58
C GLU A 160 -12.42 6.02 7.33
N ILE A 161 -13.73 6.33 7.34
CA ILE A 161 -14.39 7.11 6.28
C ILE A 161 -13.78 8.53 6.21
N SER A 162 -13.53 9.16 7.35
CA SER A 162 -12.93 10.49 7.40
C SER A 162 -11.49 10.48 6.86
N GLU A 163 -10.70 9.48 7.23
CA GLU A 163 -9.33 9.30 6.75
C GLU A 163 -9.30 9.03 5.23
N SER A 164 -10.14 8.11 4.75
CA SER A 164 -10.26 7.82 3.32
C SER A 164 -10.64 9.05 2.51
N LYS A 165 -11.55 9.89 3.03
CA LYS A 165 -11.93 11.15 2.40
C LYS A 165 -10.76 12.13 2.31
N GLN A 166 -9.90 12.18 3.33
CA GLN A 166 -8.71 13.01 3.32
C GLN A 166 -7.71 12.54 2.26
N VAL A 167 -7.47 11.24 2.13
CA VAL A 167 -6.58 10.66 1.11
C VAL A 167 -7.09 10.95 -0.30
N ILE A 168 -8.40 10.76 -0.54
CA ILE A 168 -9.02 11.06 -1.85
C ILE A 168 -8.81 12.53 -2.22
N GLU A 169 -8.99 13.46 -1.28
CA GLU A 169 -8.79 14.89 -1.57
C GLU A 169 -7.31 15.21 -1.81
N GLN A 170 -6.38 14.56 -1.10
CA GLN A 170 -4.94 14.70 -1.35
C GLN A 170 -4.55 14.21 -2.74
N GLU A 171 -4.99 13.02 -3.14
CA GLU A 171 -4.73 12.47 -4.48
C GLU A 171 -5.35 13.32 -5.58
N LYS A 172 -6.58 13.80 -5.38
CA LYS A 172 -7.24 14.71 -6.31
C LYS A 172 -6.45 16.01 -6.51
N ASN A 173 -5.91 16.57 -5.43
CA ASN A 173 -5.04 17.75 -5.52
C ASN A 173 -3.72 17.43 -6.24
N ALA A 174 -3.13 16.25 -6.02
CA ALA A 174 -1.96 15.81 -6.79
C ALA A 174 -2.28 15.68 -8.29
N ILE A 175 -3.43 15.09 -8.64
CA ILE A 175 -3.89 14.96 -10.04
C ILE A 175 -4.04 16.34 -10.68
N SER A 176 -4.55 17.33 -9.94
CA SER A 176 -4.71 18.71 -10.43
C SER A 176 -3.39 19.38 -10.85
N GLY A 177 -2.24 18.88 -10.39
CA GLY A 177 -0.91 19.37 -10.77
C GLY A 177 -0.39 18.85 -12.11
N PHE A 178 -1.01 17.81 -12.69
CA PHE A 178 -0.62 17.30 -14.01
C PHE A 178 -1.11 18.17 -15.16
N LEU A 179 -0.49 18.02 -16.33
CA LEU A 179 -0.95 18.69 -17.55
C LEU A 179 -2.36 18.23 -17.92
N ALA A 180 -3.19 19.14 -18.42
CA ALA A 180 -4.59 18.88 -18.78
C ALA A 180 -4.79 17.65 -19.69
N PRO A 181 -3.94 17.37 -20.69
CA PRO A 181 -4.04 16.14 -21.47
C PRO A 181 -3.94 14.88 -20.61
N LEU A 182 -3.00 14.84 -19.64
CA LEU A 182 -2.81 13.68 -18.76
C LEU A 182 -3.99 13.48 -17.80
N GLN A 183 -4.60 14.57 -17.33
CA GLN A 183 -5.79 14.53 -16.47
C GLN A 183 -7.03 14.00 -17.20
N GLN A 184 -7.08 14.18 -18.52
CA GLN A 184 -8.22 13.81 -19.36
C GLN A 184 -8.07 12.43 -19.99
N MET A 185 -6.88 11.80 -19.91
CA MET A 185 -6.70 10.43 -20.37
C MET A 185 -7.54 9.47 -19.52
N ASP A 186 -8.14 8.50 -20.18
CA ASP A 186 -8.84 7.45 -19.46
C ASP A 186 -7.83 6.48 -18.79
N MET A 187 -8.33 5.77 -17.78
CA MET A 187 -7.51 4.85 -16.97
C MET A 187 -6.80 3.80 -17.83
N LYS A 188 -7.44 3.32 -18.90
CA LYS A 188 -6.88 2.26 -19.73
C LYS A 188 -5.70 2.80 -20.55
N SER A 189 -5.86 3.98 -21.16
CA SER A 189 -4.74 4.66 -21.85
C SER A 189 -3.58 4.96 -20.91
N LEU A 190 -3.85 5.42 -19.69
CA LEU A 190 -2.80 5.68 -18.69
C LEU A 190 -2.07 4.39 -18.29
N GLU A 191 -2.79 3.28 -18.16
CA GLU A 191 -2.21 1.96 -17.85
C GLU A 191 -1.35 1.41 -19.01
N GLU A 192 -1.78 1.61 -20.25
CA GLU A 192 -1.02 1.25 -21.46
C GLU A 192 0.28 2.05 -21.58
N GLU A 193 0.24 3.37 -21.38
CA GLU A 193 1.43 4.23 -21.36
C GLU A 193 2.39 3.84 -20.23
N HIS A 194 1.88 3.56 -19.04
CA HIS A 194 2.71 3.08 -17.94
C HIS A 194 3.41 1.75 -18.26
N LYS A 195 2.72 0.81 -18.92
CA LYS A 195 3.32 -0.46 -19.38
C LYS A 195 4.37 -0.22 -20.46
N ALA A 196 4.12 0.69 -21.41
CA ALA A 196 5.09 1.05 -22.44
C ALA A 196 6.37 1.64 -21.81
N LEU A 197 6.23 2.60 -20.88
CA LEU A 197 7.36 3.17 -20.14
C LEU A 197 8.12 2.13 -19.32
N GLN A 198 7.44 1.15 -18.72
CA GLN A 198 8.11 0.04 -18.04
C GLN A 198 8.90 -0.85 -19.01
N ALA A 199 8.36 -1.13 -20.19
CA ALA A 199 9.04 -1.91 -21.21
C ALA A 199 10.28 -1.17 -21.75
N ASP A 200 10.16 0.12 -22.03
CA ASP A 200 11.29 0.97 -22.45
C ASP A 200 12.39 0.98 -21.39
N LYS A 201 12.02 1.17 -20.13
CA LYS A 201 12.96 1.10 -19.00
C LYS A 201 13.68 -0.25 -18.92
N ALA A 202 12.97 -1.36 -19.16
CA ALA A 202 13.59 -2.68 -19.17
C ALA A 202 14.58 -2.82 -20.35
N GLY A 203 14.20 -2.36 -21.55
CA GLY A 203 15.06 -2.35 -22.72
C GLY A 203 16.31 -1.49 -22.54
N GLU A 204 16.20 -0.32 -21.89
CA GLU A 204 17.36 0.51 -21.54
C GLU A 204 18.31 -0.23 -20.60
N ILE A 205 17.79 -0.90 -19.57
CA ILE A 205 18.60 -1.69 -18.63
C ILE A 205 19.34 -2.81 -19.37
N GLU A 206 18.67 -3.55 -20.25
CA GLU A 206 19.28 -4.61 -21.05
C GLU A 206 20.37 -4.07 -21.99
N TYR A 207 20.11 -2.91 -22.62
CA TYR A 207 21.11 -2.25 -23.45
C TYR A 207 22.35 -1.86 -22.66
N PHE A 208 22.19 -1.26 -21.47
CA PHE A 208 23.31 -0.92 -20.59
C PHE A 208 24.08 -2.16 -20.14
N GLN A 209 23.40 -3.24 -19.79
CA GLN A 209 24.04 -4.52 -19.45
C GLN A 209 24.85 -5.09 -20.63
N SER A 210 24.31 -5.03 -21.85
CA SER A 210 25.04 -5.46 -23.05
C SER A 210 26.30 -4.63 -23.31
N LEU A 211 26.23 -3.31 -23.09
CA LEU A 211 27.41 -2.44 -23.20
C LEU A 211 28.47 -2.77 -22.14
N GLU A 212 28.05 -3.06 -20.92
CA GLU A 212 28.93 -3.49 -19.84
C GLU A 212 29.62 -4.82 -20.18
N GLU A 213 28.86 -5.81 -20.67
CA GLU A 213 29.39 -7.10 -21.12
C GLU A 213 30.43 -6.93 -22.24
N ARG A 214 30.11 -6.15 -23.28
CA ARG A 214 31.06 -5.85 -24.36
C ARG A 214 32.32 -5.14 -23.85
N THR A 215 32.18 -4.24 -22.88
CA THR A 215 33.32 -3.56 -22.25
C THR A 215 34.21 -4.56 -21.52
N ASN A 216 33.63 -5.53 -20.83
CA ASN A 216 34.36 -6.59 -20.13
C ASN A 216 35.05 -7.57 -21.10
N GLU A 217 34.42 -7.92 -22.22
CA GLU A 217 35.05 -8.69 -23.29
C GLU A 217 36.31 -8.00 -23.82
N MET A 218 36.24 -6.70 -24.09
CA MET A 218 37.39 -5.92 -24.58
C MET A 218 38.52 -5.83 -23.56
N LYS A 219 38.23 -5.78 -22.25
CA LYS A 219 39.26 -5.85 -21.19
C LYS A 219 40.02 -7.18 -21.16
N GLY A 220 39.41 -8.27 -21.64
CA GLY A 220 40.01 -9.61 -21.66
C GLY A 220 40.96 -9.88 -22.82
N VAL A 221 40.94 -9.06 -23.88
CA VAL A 221 41.82 -9.20 -25.05
C VAL A 221 43.16 -8.53 -24.77
N SER A 222 44.17 -9.33 -24.39
CA SER A 222 45.56 -8.88 -24.23
C SER A 222 46.44 -9.47 -25.33
N ASP A 223 46.45 -8.81 -26.48
CA ASP A 223 47.28 -9.24 -27.60
C ASP A 223 48.73 -8.78 -27.42
N ALA A 224 49.66 -9.71 -27.63
CA ALA A 224 51.08 -9.41 -27.68
C ALA A 224 51.43 -8.76 -29.03
N VAL A 225 51.75 -7.48 -29.01
CA VAL A 225 52.16 -6.73 -30.20
C VAL A 225 53.65 -6.91 -30.41
N LYS A 226 54.02 -7.53 -31.52
CA LYS A 226 55.43 -7.75 -31.90
C LYS A 226 55.98 -6.57 -32.66
N CYS A 227 56.95 -5.88 -32.08
CA CYS A 227 57.64 -4.78 -32.72
C CYS A 227 58.60 -5.29 -33.82
N ARG A 228 58.82 -4.50 -34.86
CA ARG A 228 59.78 -4.81 -35.93
C ARG A 228 61.21 -5.03 -35.45
N CYS A 229 61.56 -4.58 -34.25
CA CYS A 229 62.86 -4.86 -33.62
C CYS A 229 62.96 -6.27 -32.99
N GLY A 230 61.88 -7.07 -33.00
CA GLY A 230 61.83 -8.43 -32.46
C GLY A 230 61.33 -8.54 -31.02
N LEU A 231 61.10 -7.41 -30.33
CA LEU A 231 60.54 -7.38 -28.97
C LEU A 231 59.01 -7.49 -29.01
N GLU A 232 58.43 -8.30 -28.13
CA GLU A 232 56.98 -8.42 -27.93
C GLU A 232 56.55 -7.57 -26.73
N TYR A 233 55.49 -6.79 -26.91
CA TYR A 233 54.88 -5.97 -25.88
C TYR A 233 53.46 -6.47 -25.62
N LYS A 234 53.15 -6.78 -24.36
CA LYS A 234 51.78 -7.11 -23.97
C LYS A 234 51.00 -5.79 -23.85
N VAL A 235 50.03 -5.58 -24.72
CA VAL A 235 49.15 -4.42 -24.63
C VAL A 235 47.97 -4.82 -23.77
N GLU A 236 47.91 -4.30 -22.55
CA GLU A 236 46.76 -4.42 -21.67
C GLU A 236 45.92 -3.15 -21.84
N LEU A 237 44.67 -3.30 -22.26
CA LEU A 237 43.69 -2.22 -22.13
C LEU A 237 43.49 -2.04 -20.62
N GLY A 238 44.00 -0.93 -20.07
CA GLY A 238 44.00 -0.65 -18.64
C GLY A 238 42.65 -0.96 -18.00
N GLY A 239 42.57 -2.14 -17.38
CA GLY A 239 41.44 -2.58 -16.59
C GLY A 239 41.57 -1.99 -15.20
N GLU A 240 41.56 -0.67 -15.08
CA GLU A 240 41.09 -0.13 -13.81
C GLU A 240 39.60 -0.46 -13.77
N ALA A 241 39.25 -1.38 -12.87
CA ALA A 241 37.89 -1.51 -12.40
C ALA A 241 37.46 -0.11 -11.98
N MET A 242 36.58 0.51 -12.76
CA MET A 242 35.58 1.36 -12.15
C MET A 242 34.78 0.40 -11.29
N ASP A 243 35.19 0.27 -10.02
CA ASP A 243 34.22 -0.08 -9.00
C ASP A 243 33.08 0.92 -9.21
N LEU A 244 31.94 0.36 -9.59
CA LEU A 244 30.67 1.04 -9.60
C LEU A 244 30.09 0.70 -8.23
N SER A 245 30.59 1.32 -7.16
CA SER A 245 29.80 1.34 -5.93
C SER A 245 28.56 2.15 -6.21
#